data_AF-Q4QXL0-F1
#
_entry.id   AF-Q4QXL0-F1
#
_cell.length_a   1.000
_cell.length_b   1.000
_cell.length_c   1.000
_cell.angle_alpha   90.00
_cell.angle_beta   90.00
_cell.angle_gamma   90.00
#
_symmetry.space_group_name_H-M   'P 1'
#
loop_
_entity.id
_entity.type
_entity.pdbx_description
1 polymer ?
#
loop_
_entity_poly.entity_id
_entity_poly.type
_entity_poly.pdbx_seq_one_letter_code
_entity_poly.pdbx_strand_id
1 'polypeptide(L)'
;DRLPEAAFLARTYLPSQVSRVVKLWRENLSKINQKAAESLADPTEYENLFPGLKEAFVAEEYIKNSLYTISRPANEYPLVTPNEERNIMQETIDFTVQNKVSEEPEDESVPSPRPLIMPPVARKVSEEIKDEKVLLDLDVDLDNLELEDIDTTDIFLDEEMSD
;
A
#
# COMPACT_ATOMS: atom_id res chain seq x y z
N ASP A 1 -10.03 9.55 13.93
CA ASP A 1 -9.09 9.01 12.93
C ASP A 1 -8.77 7.55 13.21
N ARG A 2 -8.96 6.67 12.22
CA ARG A 2 -8.67 5.23 12.29
C ARG A 2 -7.21 4.93 11.92
N LEU A 3 -6.28 5.60 12.64
CA LEU A 3 -4.83 5.51 12.39
C LEU A 3 -4.24 4.11 12.64
N PRO A 4 -4.60 3.38 13.73
CA PRO A 4 -4.06 2.03 13.92
C PRO A 4 -4.53 1.05 12.83
N GLU A 5 -5.79 1.14 12.40
CA GLU A 5 -6.31 0.31 11.31
C GLU A 5 -5.63 0.66 9.97
N ALA A 6 -5.41 1.94 9.70
CA ALA A 6 -4.66 2.38 8.52
C ALA A 6 -3.21 1.89 8.54
N ALA A 7 -2.54 1.88 9.70
CA ALA A 7 -1.19 1.35 9.84
C ALA A 7 -1.14 -0.16 9.58
N PHE A 8 -2.15 -0.89 10.07
CA PHE A 8 -2.29 -2.32 9.84
C PHE A 8 -2.49 -2.65 8.35
N LEU A 9 -3.40 -1.94 7.67
CA LEU A 9 -3.66 -2.14 6.25
C LEU A 9 -2.49 -1.71 5.35
N ALA A 10 -1.82 -0.61 5.70
CA ALA A 10 -0.64 -0.17 4.97
C ALA A 10 0.43 -1.27 4.96
N ARG A 11 0.60 -2.02 6.04
CA ARG A 11 1.60 -3.09 6.12
C ARG A 11 1.41 -4.18 5.08
N THR A 12 0.16 -4.50 4.72
CA THR A 12 -0.15 -5.60 3.80
C THR A 12 -0.28 -5.14 2.36
N TYR A 13 -0.87 -3.96 2.12
CA TYR A 13 -1.21 -3.51 0.76
C TYR A 13 -0.27 -2.44 0.21
N LEU A 14 0.33 -1.63 1.09
CA LEU A 14 1.15 -0.49 0.66
C LEU A 14 2.27 -0.23 1.68
N PRO A 15 3.24 -1.15 1.79
CA PRO A 15 4.25 -1.13 2.84
C PRO A 15 5.03 0.20 2.89
N SER A 16 5.24 0.87 1.75
CA SER A 16 5.90 2.18 1.65
C SER A 16 5.24 3.27 2.50
N GLN A 17 3.94 3.15 2.80
CA GLN A 17 3.20 4.14 3.58
C GLN A 17 3.16 3.86 5.08
N VAL A 18 3.64 2.70 5.55
CA VAL A 18 3.53 2.31 6.97
C VAL A 18 4.23 3.33 7.87
N SER A 19 5.45 3.76 7.51
CA SER A 19 6.21 4.76 8.29
C SER A 19 5.45 6.10 8.39
N ARG A 20 4.76 6.53 7.32
CA ARG A 20 3.94 7.75 7.33
C ARG A 20 2.77 7.65 8.32
N VAL A 21 2.05 6.53 8.27
CA VAL A 21 0.86 6.33 9.11
C VAL A 21 1.23 6.10 10.58
N VAL A 22 2.31 5.36 10.86
CA VAL A 22 2.82 5.14 12.23
C VAL A 22 3.25 6.46 12.87
N LYS A 23 3.86 7.37 12.13
CA LYS A 23 4.20 8.72 12.63
C LYS A 23 2.96 9.53 13.02
N LEU A 24 1.95 9.56 12.15
CA LEU A 24 0.67 10.21 12.45
C LEU A 24 0.00 9.57 13.66
N TRP A 25 0.06 8.24 13.77
CA TRP A 25 -0.48 7.51 14.91
C TRP A 25 0.25 7.89 16.21
N ARG A 26 1.58 7.92 16.19
CA ARG A 26 2.42 8.34 17.31
C ARG A 26 2.11 9.79 17.75
N GLU A 27 1.96 10.71 16.81
CA GLU A 27 1.60 12.11 17.07
C GLU A 27 0.18 12.29 17.65
N ASN A 28 -0.77 11.44 17.25
CA ASN A 28 -2.11 11.44 17.83
C ASN A 28 -2.09 10.84 19.23
N LEU A 29 -1.38 9.73 19.40
CA LEU A 29 -1.31 8.98 20.64
C LEU A 29 -0.49 9.68 21.72
N SER A 30 0.49 10.52 21.35
CA SER A 30 1.25 11.33 22.31
C SER A 30 0.38 12.31 23.11
N LYS A 31 -0.75 12.76 22.53
CA LYS A 31 -1.71 13.65 23.19
C LYS A 31 -2.42 12.98 24.36
N ILE A 32 -2.64 11.67 24.28
CA ILE A 32 -3.32 10.88 25.32
C ILE A 32 -2.33 10.14 26.21
N ASN A 33 -1.27 9.57 25.66
CA ASN A 33 -0.27 8.80 26.39
C ASN A 33 1.09 8.81 25.66
N GLN A 34 2.00 9.65 26.16
CA GLN A 34 3.36 9.76 25.65
C GLN A 34 4.13 8.43 25.66
N LYS A 35 3.99 7.63 26.73
CA LYS A 35 4.73 6.36 26.87
C LYS A 35 4.31 5.34 25.83
N ALA A 36 3.01 5.24 25.56
CA ALA A 36 2.51 4.32 24.55
C ALA A 36 2.87 4.80 23.14
N ALA A 37 2.99 6.12 22.91
CA ALA A 37 3.44 6.66 21.63
C ALA A 37 4.92 6.35 21.37
N GLU A 38 5.76 6.38 22.40
CA GLU A 38 7.17 5.99 22.32
C GLU A 38 7.37 4.48 22.12
N SER A 39 6.40 3.66 22.53
CA SER A 39 6.41 2.22 22.24
C SER A 39 6.17 1.89 20.76
N LEU A 40 5.68 2.84 19.96
CA LEU A 40 5.49 2.65 18.52
C LEU A 40 6.82 2.85 17.80
N ALA A 41 7.38 1.75 17.26
CA ALA A 41 8.61 1.77 16.50
C ALA A 41 8.34 2.10 15.02
N ASP A 42 9.13 3.02 14.47
CA ASP A 42 9.08 3.36 13.05
C ASP A 42 9.73 2.24 12.21
N PRO A 43 9.05 1.70 11.19
CA PRO A 43 9.56 0.59 10.37
C PRO A 43 10.85 0.93 9.61
N THR A 44 11.05 2.20 9.28
CA THR A 44 12.23 2.71 8.57
C THR A 44 13.42 2.99 9.48
N GLU A 45 13.18 3.30 10.76
CA GLU A 45 14.25 3.60 11.72
C GLU A 45 14.80 2.32 12.37
N TYR A 46 13.91 1.34 12.59
CA TYR A 46 14.24 0.08 13.24
C TYR A 46 13.96 -1.11 12.32
N GLU A 47 14.57 -1.12 11.13
CA GLU A 47 14.36 -2.17 10.11
C GLU A 47 14.56 -3.59 10.66
N ASN A 48 15.45 -3.77 11.64
CA ASN A 48 15.72 -5.05 12.31
C ASN A 48 14.53 -5.62 13.08
N LEU A 49 13.54 -4.79 13.44
CA LEU A 49 12.29 -5.23 14.08
C LEU A 49 11.23 -5.67 13.06
N PHE A 50 11.46 -5.44 11.77
CA PHE A 50 10.52 -5.70 10.69
C PHE A 50 11.15 -6.57 9.59
N PRO A 51 11.36 -7.87 9.88
CA PRO A 51 11.81 -8.81 8.84
C PRO A 51 10.79 -8.86 7.69
N GLY A 52 11.29 -8.99 6.47
CA GLY A 52 10.47 -9.01 5.26
C GLY A 52 10.00 -7.63 4.75
N LEU A 53 10.26 -6.52 5.46
CA LEU A 53 9.84 -5.19 5.00
C LEU A 53 10.53 -4.78 3.68
N LYS A 54 11.82 -5.11 3.52
CA LYS A 54 12.56 -4.83 2.28
C LYS A 54 12.02 -5.62 1.09
N GLU A 55 11.70 -6.90 1.32
CA GLU A 55 11.08 -7.77 0.32
C GLU A 55 9.68 -7.23 -0.06
N ALA A 56 8.93 -6.73 0.92
CA ALA A 56 7.63 -6.12 0.69
C ALA A 56 7.71 -4.83 -0.15
N PHE A 57 8.76 -4.00 -0.01
CA PHE A 57 8.97 -2.85 -0.89
C PHE A 57 9.25 -3.25 -2.33
N VAL A 58 10.09 -4.26 -2.54
CA VAL A 58 10.35 -4.81 -3.88
C VAL A 58 9.07 -5.39 -4.48
N ALA A 59 8.27 -6.09 -3.67
CA ALA A 59 6.97 -6.60 -4.07
C ALA A 59 5.98 -5.50 -4.47
N GLU A 60 5.95 -4.41 -3.71
CA GLU A 60 5.13 -3.24 -4.04
C GLU A 60 5.53 -2.64 -5.39
N GLU A 61 6.84 -2.46 -5.65
CA GLU A 61 7.34 -1.94 -6.92
C GLU A 61 7.03 -2.88 -8.10
N TYR A 62 7.21 -4.19 -7.92
CA TYR A 62 6.87 -5.19 -8.91
C TYR A 62 5.37 -5.17 -9.25
N ILE A 63 4.49 -5.09 -8.24
CA ILE A 63 3.05 -5.01 -8.45
C ILE A 63 2.68 -3.71 -9.16
N LYS A 64 3.24 -2.58 -8.77
CA LYS A 64 3.03 -1.30 -9.46
C LYS A 64 3.40 -1.44 -10.94
N ASN A 65 4.60 -1.94 -11.24
CA ASN A 65 5.08 -2.09 -12.61
C ASN A 65 4.23 -3.07 -13.43
N SER A 66 3.81 -4.19 -12.83
CA SER A 66 2.97 -5.18 -13.52
C SER A 66 1.54 -4.69 -13.74
N LEU A 67 0.89 -4.08 -12.74
CA LEU A 67 -0.49 -3.59 -12.86
C LEU A 67 -0.62 -2.44 -13.86
N TYR A 68 0.30 -1.47 -13.86
CA TYR A 68 0.25 -0.36 -14.83
C TYR A 68 0.52 -0.81 -16.27
N THR A 69 1.26 -1.92 -16.45
CA THR A 69 1.52 -2.50 -17.77
C THR A 69 0.35 -3.37 -18.27
N ILE A 70 -0.53 -3.83 -17.37
CA ILE A 70 -1.60 -4.82 -17.63
C ILE A 70 -2.98 -4.14 -17.67
N SER A 71 -3.16 -3.11 -18.52
CA SER A 71 -4.51 -2.82 -19.02
C SER A 71 -4.87 -3.91 -20.04
N ARG A 72 -5.28 -5.08 -19.53
CA ARG A 72 -5.69 -6.21 -20.38
C ARG A 72 -7.16 -6.08 -20.74
N PRO A 73 -7.54 -6.39 -22.00
CA PRO A 73 -8.95 -6.42 -22.39
C PRO A 73 -9.69 -7.50 -21.59
N ALA A 74 -10.97 -7.27 -21.28
CA ALA A 74 -11.77 -8.16 -20.45
C ALA A 74 -11.84 -9.62 -20.95
N ASN A 75 -11.70 -9.84 -22.27
CA ASN A 75 -11.69 -11.17 -22.87
C ASN A 75 -10.48 -12.03 -22.44
N GLU A 76 -9.41 -11.42 -21.93
CA GLU A 76 -8.21 -12.13 -21.46
C GLU A 76 -8.30 -12.53 -19.98
N TYR A 77 -9.42 -12.27 -19.30
CA TYR A 77 -9.62 -12.67 -17.90
C TYR A 77 -9.31 -14.16 -17.62
N PRO A 78 -9.65 -15.13 -18.51
CA PRO A 78 -9.30 -16.54 -18.29
C PRO A 78 -7.79 -16.84 -18.26
N LEU A 79 -6.94 -15.91 -18.73
CA LEU A 79 -5.48 -16.03 -18.72
C LEU A 79 -4.85 -15.38 -17.48
N VAL A 80 -5.63 -14.67 -16.67
CA VAL A 80 -5.16 -14.02 -15.45
C VAL A 80 -5.14 -15.05 -14.33
N THR A 81 -3.98 -15.24 -13.73
CA THR A 81 -3.86 -16.08 -12.53
C THR A 81 -4.68 -15.48 -11.39
N PRO A 82 -5.59 -16.23 -10.77
CA PRO A 82 -6.38 -15.74 -9.65
C PRO A 82 -5.48 -15.47 -8.43
N ASN A 83 -5.91 -14.56 -7.54
CA ASN A 83 -5.13 -14.16 -6.37
C ASN A 83 -4.77 -15.33 -5.44
N GLU A 84 -5.61 -16.36 -5.39
CA GLU A 84 -5.41 -17.56 -4.56
C GLU A 84 -4.22 -18.41 -5.01
N GLU A 85 -3.93 -18.42 -6.31
CA GLU A 85 -2.82 -19.18 -6.91
C GLU A 85 -1.57 -18.32 -7.09
N ARG A 86 -1.66 -17.01 -6.83
CA ARG A 86 -0.59 -16.05 -7.06
C ARG A 86 0.42 -16.05 -5.92
N ASN A 87 1.71 -16.18 -6.24
CA ASN A 87 2.79 -16.05 -5.27
C ASN A 87 3.70 -14.85 -5.61
N ILE A 88 3.34 -13.71 -5.03
CA ILE A 88 4.06 -12.43 -5.24
C ILE A 88 5.54 -12.55 -4.82
N MET A 89 5.86 -13.29 -3.75
CA MET A 89 7.24 -13.39 -3.27
C MET A 89 8.14 -14.17 -4.21
N GLN A 90 7.60 -15.14 -4.97
CA GLN A 90 8.37 -15.85 -6.01
C GLN A 90 8.55 -14.96 -7.25
N GLU A 91 7.47 -14.31 -7.70
CA GLU A 91 7.48 -13.39 -8.85
C GLU A 91 8.51 -12.26 -8.69
N THR A 92 8.70 -11.78 -7.45
CA THR A 92 9.60 -10.65 -7.16
C THR A 92 11.08 -11.03 -7.09
N ILE A 93 11.39 -12.29 -6.76
CA ILE A 93 12.76 -12.81 -6.82
C ILE A 93 13.24 -12.79 -8.28
N ASP A 94 12.40 -13.27 -9.20
CA ASP A 94 12.69 -13.24 -10.64
C ASP A 94 12.84 -11.80 -11.15
N PHE A 95 11.97 -10.89 -10.71
CA PHE A 95 12.05 -9.46 -11.03
C PHE A 95 13.36 -8.82 -10.53
N THR A 96 13.78 -9.12 -9.31
CA THR A 96 15.03 -8.58 -8.73
C THR A 96 16.25 -9.05 -9.51
N VAL A 97 16.26 -10.31 -9.96
CA VAL A 97 17.34 -10.85 -10.80
C VAL A 97 17.38 -10.15 -12.15
N GLN A 98 16.23 -9.94 -12.79
CA GLN A 98 16.16 -9.21 -14.06
C GLN A 98 16.66 -7.77 -13.93
N ASN A 99 16.28 -7.07 -12.85
CA ASN A 99 16.72 -5.70 -12.59
C ASN A 99 18.23 -5.61 -12.26
N LYS A 100 18.77 -6.58 -11.51
CA LYS A 100 20.23 -6.68 -11.25
C LYS A 100 21.05 -6.99 -12.49
N VAL A 101 20.54 -7.77 -13.44
CA VAL A 101 21.26 -8.06 -14.70
C VAL A 101 21.28 -6.84 -15.63
N SER A 102 20.31 -5.92 -15.50
CA SER A 102 20.35 -4.62 -16.17
C SER A 102 21.21 -3.56 -15.46
N GLU A 103 21.66 -3.80 -14.22
CA GLU A 103 22.46 -2.88 -13.41
C GLU A 103 23.78 -3.54 -12.95
N GLU A 104 24.81 -3.50 -13.80
CA GLU A 104 26.22 -3.73 -13.39
C GLU A 104 27.16 -2.78 -14.18
N PRO A 105 28.32 -2.37 -13.62
CA PRO A 105 28.46 -1.21 -12.74
C PRO A 105 29.34 -0.10 -13.38
N GLU A 106 28.98 1.18 -13.20
CA GLU A 106 29.93 2.27 -13.42
C GLU A 106 30.69 2.56 -12.11
N ASP A 107 32.01 2.39 -12.22
CA ASP A 107 33.07 2.50 -11.23
C ASP A 107 33.09 3.88 -10.52
N GLU A 108 33.49 3.87 -9.24
CA GLU A 108 33.66 5.07 -8.43
C GLU A 108 34.66 6.06 -9.06
N SER A 109 34.21 7.27 -9.40
CA SER A 109 35.06 8.46 -9.24
C SER A 109 34.24 9.75 -9.13
N VAL A 110 34.24 10.34 -7.93
CA VAL A 110 33.84 11.74 -7.73
C VAL A 110 35.07 12.62 -8.01
N PRO A 111 34.96 13.68 -8.83
CA PRO A 111 35.04 15.03 -8.23
C PRO A 111 34.19 16.13 -8.91
N SER A 112 33.45 16.84 -8.05
CA SER A 112 33.23 18.31 -8.01
C SER A 112 32.39 19.03 -9.10
N PRO A 113 31.60 20.08 -8.74
CA PRO A 113 30.45 20.53 -9.51
C PRO A 113 30.76 21.69 -10.47
N ARG A 114 30.17 21.66 -11.67
CA ARG A 114 30.00 22.85 -12.53
C ARG A 114 28.53 23.06 -12.87
N PRO A 115 28.04 24.32 -12.83
CA PRO A 115 26.63 24.62 -12.94
C PRO A 115 26.21 24.56 -14.41
N LEU A 116 25.17 23.77 -14.71
CA LEU A 116 24.52 23.82 -16.01
C LEU A 116 23.30 24.74 -15.91
N ILE A 117 23.39 25.81 -16.69
CA ILE A 117 22.43 26.88 -16.89
C ILE A 117 21.16 26.27 -17.51
N MET A 118 20.01 26.40 -16.85
CA MET A 118 18.70 26.04 -17.41
C MET A 118 18.20 27.16 -18.35
N PRO A 119 17.68 26.84 -19.55
CA PRO A 119 16.73 27.73 -20.22
C PRO A 119 15.31 27.51 -19.67
N PRO A 120 14.46 28.55 -19.62
CA PRO A 120 13.15 28.48 -18.99
C PRO A 120 12.11 27.96 -19.99
N VAL A 121 11.34 26.94 -19.60
CA VAL A 121 10.11 26.58 -20.32
C VAL A 121 8.94 26.60 -19.35
N ALA A 122 7.91 27.30 -19.81
CA ALA A 122 6.82 27.89 -19.06
C ALA A 122 5.89 26.89 -18.35
N ARG A 123 5.50 27.30 -17.14
CA ARG A 123 4.30 26.90 -16.39
C ARG A 123 3.04 26.94 -17.26
N LYS A 124 2.19 25.92 -17.14
CA LYS A 124 0.73 26.06 -17.17
C LYS A 124 0.11 25.23 -16.05
N VAL A 125 -0.96 25.79 -15.50
CA VAL A 125 -1.56 25.58 -14.18
C VAL A 125 -2.82 24.72 -14.32
N SER A 126 -3.01 23.82 -13.33
CA SER A 126 -4.23 23.19 -12.79
C SER A 126 -5.38 22.78 -13.71
N GLU A 127 -5.85 21.54 -13.53
CA GLU A 127 -7.29 21.24 -13.52
C GLU A 127 -7.61 20.28 -12.36
N GLU A 128 -8.44 20.75 -11.44
CA GLU A 128 -9.07 20.01 -10.35
C GLU A 128 -10.16 19.11 -10.93
N ILE A 129 -10.15 17.81 -10.62
CA ILE A 129 -11.29 16.93 -10.90
C ILE A 129 -12.20 16.97 -9.68
N LYS A 130 -13.36 17.62 -9.83
CA LYS A 130 -14.48 17.60 -8.89
C LYS A 130 -15.50 16.57 -9.37
N ASP A 131 -15.46 15.37 -8.80
CA ASP A 131 -16.47 14.34 -9.05
C ASP A 131 -17.34 14.12 -7.80
N GLU A 132 -18.16 15.12 -7.45
CA GLU A 132 -19.23 14.97 -6.43
C GLU A 132 -20.36 14.05 -6.92
N LYS A 133 -20.43 13.80 -8.24
CA LYS A 133 -21.49 13.01 -8.87
C LYS A 133 -21.33 11.50 -8.68
N VAL A 134 -20.10 11.02 -8.47
CA VAL A 134 -19.81 9.59 -8.23
C VAL A 134 -20.16 9.19 -6.79
N LEU A 135 -20.01 10.10 -5.83
CA LEU A 135 -20.38 9.85 -4.43
C LEU A 135 -21.91 9.79 -4.23
N LEU A 136 -22.66 10.66 -4.91
CA LEU A 136 -24.13 10.69 -4.82
C LEU A 136 -24.81 9.44 -5.39
N ASP A 137 -24.23 8.80 -6.42
CA ASP A 137 -24.79 7.56 -6.98
C ASP A 137 -24.55 6.35 -6.04
N LEU A 138 -23.47 6.36 -5.24
CA LEU A 138 -23.16 5.27 -4.29
C LEU A 138 -24.02 5.30 -3.01
N ASP A 139 -24.50 6.48 -2.60
CA ASP A 139 -25.35 6.63 -1.41
C ASP A 139 -26.79 6.12 -1.65
N VAL A 140 -27.26 6.12 -2.90
CA VAL A 140 -28.62 5.68 -3.27
C VAL A 140 -28.78 4.16 -3.22
N ASP A 141 -27.71 3.41 -3.50
CA ASP A 141 -27.74 1.94 -3.52
C ASP A 141 -27.65 1.31 -2.13
N LEU A 142 -27.28 2.07 -1.09
CA LEU A 142 -27.11 1.57 0.28
C LEU A 142 -28.43 1.48 1.05
N ASP A 143 -29.37 2.39 0.77
CA ASP A 143 -30.70 2.43 1.42
C ASP A 143 -31.63 1.30 0.92
N ASN A 144 -31.26 0.63 -0.17
CA ASN A 144 -32.03 -0.45 -0.78
C ASN A 144 -31.51 -1.86 -0.44
N LEU A 145 -30.58 -1.97 0.53
CA LEU A 145 -30.19 -3.23 1.16
C LEU A 145 -31.19 -3.59 2.26
N GLU A 146 -32.17 -4.44 1.92
CA GLU A 146 -33.05 -5.11 2.89
C GLU A 146 -32.22 -6.15 3.68
N LEU A 147 -31.74 -5.77 4.87
CA LEU A 147 -30.98 -6.63 5.79
C LEU A 147 -31.86 -7.59 6.62
N GLU A 148 -33.12 -7.80 6.24
CA GLU A 148 -34.08 -8.62 7.00
C GLU A 148 -33.91 -10.14 6.79
N ASP A 149 -33.17 -10.55 5.75
CA ASP A 149 -32.96 -11.97 5.39
C ASP A 149 -31.64 -12.57 5.90
N ILE A 150 -30.92 -11.89 6.79
CA ILE A 150 -29.72 -12.48 7.41
C ILE A 150 -30.15 -13.46 8.50
N ASP A 151 -30.13 -14.76 8.17
CA ASP A 151 -30.36 -15.84 9.14
C ASP A 151 -29.19 -15.94 10.12
N THR A 152 -29.37 -15.37 11.31
CA THR A 152 -28.39 -15.45 12.41
C THR A 152 -28.60 -16.67 13.31
N THR A 153 -29.52 -17.59 12.98
CA THR A 153 -29.84 -18.74 13.84
C THR A 153 -28.78 -19.85 13.82
N ASP A 154 -27.87 -19.83 12.86
CA ASP A 154 -26.71 -20.72 12.78
C ASP A 154 -25.47 -20.21 13.54
N ILE A 155 -25.54 -19.03 14.16
CA ILE A 155 -24.47 -18.48 14.99
C ILE A 155 -24.72 -18.91 16.45
N PHE A 156 -24.29 -20.13 16.79
CA PHE A 156 -24.27 -20.63 18.17
C PHE A 156 -23.13 -19.96 18.96
N LEU A 157 -23.32 -18.71 19.38
CA LEU A 157 -22.37 -17.96 20.23
C LEU A 157 -22.40 -18.38 21.71
N ASP A 158 -23.36 -19.23 22.09
CA ASP A 158 -23.61 -19.54 23.51
C ASP A 158 -22.89 -20.81 24.01
N GLU A 159 -22.16 -21.55 23.16
CA GLU A 159 -21.54 -22.84 23.55
C GLU A 159 -19.99 -22.82 23.68
N GLU A 160 -19.30 -21.73 23.30
CA GLU A 160 -17.82 -21.63 23.39
C GLU A 160 -17.33 -20.70 24.53
N MET A 161 -18.10 -20.62 25.62
CA MET A 161 -17.66 -19.97 26.87
C MET A 161 -17.86 -20.89 28.08
N SER A 162 -17.78 -22.20 27.84
CA SER A 162 -17.83 -23.23 28.88
C SER A 162 -17.03 -24.47 28.46
N ASP A 163 -15.72 -24.32 28.37
CA ASP A 163 -14.73 -25.30 28.86
C ASP A 163 -13.33 -24.67 28.95
#